data_AF-A0A5P1FRR7-F1
#
_entry.id   AF-A0A5P1FRR7-F1
#
_cell.length_a   1.000
_cell.length_b   1.000
_cell.length_c   1.000
_cell.angle_alpha   90.00
_cell.angle_beta   90.00
_cell.angle_gamma   90.00
#
_symmetry.space_group_name_H-M   'P 1'
#
loop_
_entity.id
_entity.type
_entity.pdbx_description
1 polymer ?
#
loop_
_entity_poly.entity_id
_entity_poly.type
_entity_poly.pdbx_seq_one_letter_code
_entity_poly.pdbx_strand_id
1 'polypeptide(L)'
;MIGCRAMMLRFGNASLCLCLNRNLIGSWSRIRSESIRSAVGNPRGFKISGRGQLNNKFSCVSKNSSVVTPESTGKGEVDLLTASDDNHRGVIVEINDPMNPKDFVSSLRASILNWRQQGKRGVWLKLPIKSSNLVQPAVEEGFYYHHAEPSYLMLVYWIPATKNTLPVNATHRVGVGAIVMNDRGEVLAVQERSGKLRGSGVWKFPTGVVDQGEDIFAGAVREVKEETGIDVEFVEVLAFRQSHMSFFEKSDLFFICMMRPLSSEIRRQESEIEAAQWMSIKEMAEQPFAQKHELLRYMINVGLAKAEKSYNGFSPRRIKSSFSNRQSYLYLNDKSLDQPSRSDDSSEDS
;
A
#
# COMPACT_ATOMS: atom_id res chain seq x y z
N MET A 1 5.22 -9.83 -18.03
CA MET A 1 3.85 -9.81 -17.48
C MET A 1 3.21 -8.48 -17.87
N ILE A 2 2.16 -8.49 -18.70
CA ILE A 2 1.54 -7.27 -19.22
C ILE A 2 0.53 -6.79 -18.17
N GLY A 3 0.77 -5.60 -17.59
CA GLY A 3 -0.10 -5.01 -16.58
C GLY A 3 -1.49 -4.68 -17.14
N CYS A 4 -2.54 -5.18 -16.49
CA CYS A 4 -3.90 -4.70 -16.69
C CYS A 4 -4.04 -3.31 -16.05
N ARG A 5 -4.27 -2.26 -16.84
CA ARG A 5 -4.66 -0.94 -16.34
C ARG A 5 -6.19 -0.78 -16.42
N ALA A 6 -6.83 -0.48 -15.30
CA ALA A 6 -8.22 -0.04 -15.25
C ALA A 6 -8.33 1.41 -15.77
N MET A 7 -9.31 1.68 -16.63
CA MET A 7 -9.64 3.02 -17.13
C MET A 7 -10.82 3.58 -16.33
N MET A 8 -10.66 4.75 -15.73
CA MET A 8 -11.73 5.40 -14.95
C MET A 8 -12.34 6.55 -15.76
N LEU A 9 -13.64 6.48 -16.04
CA LEU A 9 -14.42 7.61 -16.56
C LEU A 9 -15.23 8.19 -15.39
N ARG A 10 -15.05 9.49 -15.11
CA ARG A 10 -15.82 10.20 -14.07
C ARG A 10 -17.04 10.89 -14.68
N PHE A 11 -18.21 10.67 -14.09
CA PHE A 11 -19.40 11.50 -14.29
C PHE A 11 -19.93 11.95 -12.92
N GLY A 12 -19.60 13.19 -12.51
CA GLY A 12 -20.06 13.76 -11.24
C GLY A 12 -19.65 12.95 -9.99
N ASN A 13 -20.55 12.84 -9.01
CA ASN A 13 -20.29 12.23 -7.70
C ASN A 13 -20.46 10.70 -7.64
N ALA A 14 -20.52 10.01 -8.79
CA ALA A 14 -20.57 8.55 -8.84
C ALA A 14 -19.39 7.99 -9.66
N SER A 15 -18.77 6.93 -9.16
CA SER A 15 -17.76 6.15 -9.88
C SER A 15 -18.38 4.83 -10.33
N LEU A 16 -18.36 4.56 -11.63
CA LEU A 16 -18.76 3.28 -12.20
C LEU A 16 -17.49 2.51 -12.60
N CYS A 17 -17.33 1.27 -12.14
CA CYS A 17 -16.23 0.39 -12.54
C CYS A 17 -16.73 -0.56 -13.64
N LEU A 18 -16.16 -0.45 -14.84
CA LEU A 18 -16.41 -1.40 -15.93
C LEU A 18 -15.15 -2.26 -16.11
N CYS A 19 -15.23 -3.54 -15.74
CA CYS A 19 -14.24 -4.55 -16.12
C CYS A 19 -14.52 -4.98 -17.57
N LEU A 20 -13.75 -4.45 -18.54
CA LEU A 20 -13.80 -4.93 -19.91
C LEU A 20 -12.83 -6.10 -20.09
N ASN A 21 -13.39 -7.28 -20.32
CA ASN A 21 -12.64 -8.47 -20.74
C ASN A 21 -12.33 -8.36 -22.24
N ARG A 22 -11.07 -8.55 -22.64
CA ARG A 22 -10.57 -8.24 -23.99
C ARG A 22 -10.97 -9.24 -25.09
N ASN A 23 -11.86 -10.20 -24.81
CA ASN A 23 -12.19 -11.30 -25.73
C ASN A 23 -13.55 -11.19 -26.44
N LEU A 24 -14.21 -10.03 -26.43
CA LEU A 24 -15.44 -9.83 -27.22
C LEU A 24 -15.42 -8.44 -27.88
N ILE A 25 -14.73 -8.30 -29.01
CA ILE A 25 -14.90 -7.17 -29.94
C ILE A 25 -15.39 -7.75 -31.27
N GLY A 26 -16.70 -7.86 -31.40
CA GLY A 26 -17.41 -8.08 -32.65
C GLY A 26 -18.41 -6.94 -32.86
N SER A 27 -18.07 -6.04 -33.77
CA SER A 27 -18.94 -5.12 -34.53
C SER A 27 -20.17 -4.53 -33.83
N TRP A 28 -20.12 -3.27 -33.38
CA TRP A 28 -21.33 -2.43 -33.33
C TRP A 28 -21.04 -0.98 -33.75
N SER A 29 -21.77 -0.57 -34.78
CA SER A 29 -21.79 0.74 -35.42
C SER A 29 -22.66 1.76 -34.69
N ARG A 30 -22.13 2.99 -34.55
CA ARG A 30 -22.77 4.32 -34.54
C ARG A 30 -24.27 4.38 -34.16
N ILE A 31 -24.58 4.80 -32.94
CA ILE A 31 -25.91 5.35 -32.58
C ILE A 31 -25.73 6.79 -32.08
N ARG A 32 -26.44 7.73 -32.72
CA ARG A 32 -26.50 9.16 -32.39
C ARG A 32 -27.34 9.38 -31.12
N SER A 33 -26.93 10.33 -30.30
CA SER A 33 -27.68 10.80 -29.13
C SER A 33 -28.74 11.84 -29.54
N GLU A 34 -30.01 11.43 -29.56
CA GLU A 34 -31.14 12.34 -29.46
C GLU A 34 -32.11 11.79 -28.40
N SER A 35 -32.64 12.73 -27.60
CA SER A 35 -33.71 12.56 -26.61
C SER A 35 -33.32 12.00 -25.24
N ILE A 36 -33.25 12.91 -24.25
CA ILE A 36 -34.03 12.90 -23.00
C ILE A 36 -34.00 14.34 -22.45
N ARG A 37 -35.09 15.08 -22.68
CA ARG A 37 -35.51 16.26 -21.90
C ARG A 37 -36.81 15.88 -21.21
N SER A 38 -36.84 15.90 -19.88
CA SER A 38 -37.89 16.53 -19.05
C SER A 38 -37.77 16.05 -17.60
N ALA A 39 -38.37 16.82 -16.69
CA ALA A 39 -38.47 16.65 -15.23
C ALA A 39 -37.36 17.31 -14.39
N VAL A 40 -37.29 18.65 -14.46
CA VAL A 40 -36.86 19.48 -13.32
C VAL A 40 -38.14 19.96 -12.63
N GLY A 41 -38.43 19.40 -11.45
CA GLY A 41 -39.50 19.82 -10.54
C GLY A 41 -38.89 20.35 -9.24
N ASN A 42 -39.16 21.62 -8.96
CA ASN A 42 -38.68 22.42 -7.83
C ASN A 42 -39.39 22.04 -6.50
N PRO A 43 -38.71 21.91 -5.34
CA PRO A 43 -39.39 21.89 -4.04
C PRO A 43 -39.27 23.22 -3.29
N ARG A 44 -40.45 23.79 -2.97
CA ARG A 44 -40.66 24.90 -2.05
C ARG A 44 -40.34 24.48 -0.61
N GLY A 45 -39.86 25.43 0.19
CA GLY A 45 -39.47 25.24 1.58
C GLY A 45 -40.63 25.10 2.58
N PHE A 46 -40.29 24.55 3.74
CA PHE A 46 -41.04 24.69 4.99
C PHE A 46 -40.04 24.69 6.15
N LYS A 47 -40.09 25.75 6.99
CA LYS A 47 -39.38 25.87 8.27
C LYS A 47 -40.23 25.25 9.37
N ILE A 48 -39.62 24.53 10.32
CA ILE A 48 -40.16 24.36 11.67
C ILE A 48 -39.02 24.47 12.68
N SER A 49 -39.20 25.36 13.66
CA SER A 49 -38.42 25.54 14.89
C SER A 49 -38.93 24.61 16.00
N GLY A 50 -38.05 24.10 16.86
CA GLY A 50 -38.48 23.49 18.12
C GLY A 50 -37.34 22.87 18.93
N ARG A 51 -37.00 23.50 20.06
CA ARG A 51 -36.23 22.89 21.16
C ARG A 51 -37.11 21.85 21.86
N GLY A 52 -36.54 20.71 22.22
CA GLY A 52 -37.18 19.73 23.11
C GLY A 52 -36.19 18.65 23.55
N GLN A 53 -35.60 18.82 24.74
CA GLN A 53 -35.06 17.71 25.54
C GLN A 53 -36.21 16.79 25.94
N LEU A 54 -36.01 15.47 25.89
CA LEU A 54 -36.82 14.51 26.63
C LEU A 54 -36.00 13.26 26.97
N ASN A 55 -35.77 13.09 28.28
CA ASN A 55 -35.48 11.82 28.93
C ASN A 55 -36.74 10.94 28.93
N ASN A 56 -36.57 9.61 28.80
CA ASN A 56 -37.20 8.54 29.58
C ASN A 56 -36.91 7.19 28.86
N LYS A 57 -36.27 6.21 29.51
CA LYS A 57 -36.79 5.21 30.47
C LYS A 57 -37.92 4.33 29.91
N PHE A 58 -37.89 3.06 30.35
CA PHE A 58 -38.77 1.90 30.15
C PHE A 58 -38.36 0.95 29.03
N SER A 59 -38.45 -0.38 29.20
CA SER A 59 -38.56 -1.26 30.36
C SER A 59 -38.30 -2.69 29.83
N CYS A 60 -37.78 -3.55 30.70
CA CYS A 60 -37.72 -4.98 30.42
C CYS A 60 -39.14 -5.55 30.43
N VAL A 61 -39.53 -6.22 29.34
CA VAL A 61 -40.69 -7.12 29.33
C VAL A 61 -40.17 -8.52 29.01
N SER A 62 -40.16 -9.33 30.06
CA SER A 62 -39.91 -10.76 30.03
C SER A 62 -41.05 -11.46 29.28
N LYS A 63 -40.73 -12.15 28.19
CA LYS A 63 -41.56 -13.23 27.67
C LYS A 63 -40.77 -14.52 27.76
N ASN A 64 -41.24 -15.39 28.64
CA ASN A 64 -40.88 -16.80 28.68
C ASN A 64 -41.17 -17.40 27.29
N SER A 65 -40.10 -17.76 26.58
CA SER A 65 -40.17 -18.73 25.50
C SER A 65 -39.38 -19.95 25.95
N SER A 66 -40.09 -21.06 25.99
CA SER A 66 -39.65 -22.39 26.36
C SER A 66 -38.32 -22.74 25.68
N VAL A 67 -37.37 -23.19 26.50
CA VAL A 67 -36.14 -23.84 26.07
C VAL A 67 -36.53 -25.11 25.32
N VAL A 68 -36.51 -25.05 23.99
CA VAL A 68 -36.49 -26.25 23.14
C VAL A 68 -35.03 -26.66 23.04
N THR A 69 -34.64 -27.68 23.79
CA THR A 69 -33.43 -28.45 23.54
C THR A 69 -33.55 -29.07 22.14
N PRO A 70 -32.60 -28.86 21.22
CA PRO A 70 -32.60 -29.60 19.98
C PRO A 70 -32.31 -31.07 20.31
N GLU A 71 -33.28 -31.92 19.99
CA GLU A 71 -33.12 -33.36 19.98
C GLU A 71 -31.92 -33.75 19.10
N SER A 72 -31.12 -34.66 19.63
CA SER A 72 -30.01 -35.31 18.98
C SER A 72 -30.46 -35.96 17.67
N THR A 73 -30.11 -35.34 16.55
CA THR A 73 -30.31 -35.90 15.21
C THR A 73 -28.97 -35.90 14.48
N GLY A 74 -28.44 -37.10 14.23
CA GLY A 74 -27.33 -37.38 13.33
C GLY A 74 -25.92 -37.06 13.85
N LYS A 75 -25.22 -38.06 14.42
CA LYS A 75 -23.74 -38.08 14.43
C LYS A 75 -23.25 -38.30 12.99
N GLY A 76 -23.28 -37.24 12.17
CA GLY A 76 -22.28 -37.06 11.13
C GLY A 76 -21.11 -36.35 11.81
N GLU A 77 -19.97 -37.01 11.92
CA GLU A 77 -18.76 -36.37 12.43
C GLU A 77 -18.43 -35.22 11.45
N VAL A 78 -18.62 -33.97 11.87
CA VAL A 78 -18.33 -32.82 11.02
C VAL A 78 -16.82 -32.65 11.02
N ASP A 79 -16.21 -32.83 9.85
CA ASP A 79 -14.78 -32.68 9.68
C ASP A 79 -14.34 -31.24 10.02
N LEU A 80 -13.31 -31.14 10.86
CA LEU A 80 -12.72 -29.86 11.20
C LEU A 80 -11.75 -29.41 10.09
N LEU A 81 -11.70 -28.10 9.84
CA LEU A 81 -10.74 -27.52 8.91
C LEU A 81 -9.32 -27.70 9.47
N THR A 82 -8.43 -28.19 8.61
CA THR A 82 -7.00 -28.27 8.92
C THR A 82 -6.43 -26.86 9.06
N ALA A 83 -5.68 -26.62 10.15
CA ALA A 83 -5.07 -25.33 10.44
C ALA A 83 -3.71 -25.48 11.13
N SER A 84 -2.85 -24.48 10.97
CA SER A 84 -1.60 -24.34 11.71
C SER A 84 -1.67 -23.17 12.69
N ASP A 85 -1.01 -23.29 13.84
CA ASP A 85 -0.96 -22.22 14.84
C ASP A 85 -0.02 -21.07 14.43
N ASP A 86 -0.42 -19.84 14.76
CA ASP A 86 0.48 -18.68 14.76
C ASP A 86 1.10 -18.42 16.15
N ASN A 87 2.09 -17.53 16.21
CA ASN A 87 2.80 -17.19 17.46
C ASN A 87 1.98 -16.34 18.46
N HIS A 88 0.72 -16.03 18.14
CA HIS A 88 -0.14 -15.10 18.88
C HIS A 88 -1.48 -15.72 19.29
N ARG A 89 -1.53 -17.06 19.39
CA ARG A 89 -2.73 -17.86 19.68
C ARG A 89 -3.81 -17.73 18.61
N GLY A 90 -3.44 -17.40 17.38
CA GLY A 90 -4.30 -17.53 16.21
C GLY A 90 -4.07 -18.84 15.47
N VAL A 91 -4.88 -19.06 14.44
CA VAL A 91 -4.84 -20.21 13.56
C VAL A 91 -4.87 -19.75 12.10
N ILE A 92 -4.17 -20.47 11.23
CA ILE A 92 -4.10 -20.21 9.80
C ILE A 92 -4.69 -21.42 9.08
N VAL A 93 -5.74 -21.17 8.31
CA VAL A 93 -6.45 -22.15 7.48
C VAL A 93 -6.10 -21.87 6.02
N GLU A 94 -5.54 -22.86 5.34
CA GLU A 94 -5.29 -22.80 3.91
C GLU A 94 -6.20 -23.82 3.20
N ILE A 95 -7.10 -23.34 2.34
CA ILE A 95 -7.99 -24.21 1.56
C ILE A 95 -7.27 -24.62 0.28
N ASN A 96 -6.81 -25.86 0.20
CA ASN A 96 -6.07 -26.36 -0.96
C ASN A 96 -6.94 -27.13 -1.95
N ASP A 97 -7.98 -27.82 -1.45
CA ASP A 97 -8.86 -28.64 -2.26
C ASP A 97 -10.21 -27.97 -2.53
N PRO A 98 -10.83 -28.20 -3.70
CA PRO A 98 -12.18 -27.71 -3.98
C PRO A 98 -13.18 -28.22 -2.94
N MET A 99 -13.97 -27.31 -2.38
CA MET A 99 -14.97 -27.63 -1.36
C MET A 99 -16.34 -27.08 -1.76
N ASN A 100 -17.40 -27.82 -1.45
CA ASN A 100 -18.76 -27.31 -1.58
C ASN A 100 -19.01 -26.20 -0.52
N PRO A 101 -19.65 -25.08 -0.89
CA PRO A 101 -19.96 -24.01 0.06
C PRO A 101 -20.69 -24.45 1.34
N LYS A 102 -21.62 -25.42 1.26
CA LYS A 102 -22.39 -25.89 2.42
C LYS A 102 -21.54 -26.71 3.38
N ASP A 103 -20.72 -27.59 2.83
CA ASP A 103 -19.81 -28.43 3.61
C ASP A 103 -18.73 -27.56 4.26
N PHE A 104 -18.24 -26.56 3.53
CA PHE A 104 -17.33 -25.54 4.04
C PHE A 104 -17.90 -24.79 5.24
N VAL A 105 -19.13 -24.27 5.15
CA VAL A 105 -19.77 -23.55 6.27
C VAL A 105 -19.94 -24.44 7.50
N SER A 106 -20.35 -25.70 7.30
CA SER A 106 -20.50 -26.65 8.40
C SER A 106 -19.18 -26.91 9.10
N SER A 107 -18.12 -27.18 8.33
CA SER A 107 -16.76 -27.40 8.82
C SER A 107 -16.19 -26.14 9.50
N LEU A 108 -16.40 -24.96 8.91
CA LEU A 108 -15.93 -23.68 9.43
C LEU A 108 -16.56 -23.36 10.79
N ARG A 109 -17.88 -23.53 10.93
CA ARG A 109 -18.59 -23.32 12.20
C ARG A 109 -18.10 -24.27 13.30
N ALA A 110 -17.98 -25.56 12.99
CA ALA A 110 -17.45 -26.55 13.92
C ALA A 110 -16.01 -26.20 14.36
N SER A 111 -15.18 -25.78 13.40
CA SER A 111 -13.79 -25.39 13.64
C SER A 111 -13.67 -24.17 14.54
N ILE A 112 -14.48 -23.13 14.30
CA ILE A 112 -14.50 -21.91 15.15
C ILE A 112 -14.91 -22.24 16.58
N LEU A 113 -15.89 -23.13 16.79
CA LEU A 113 -16.29 -23.56 18.13
C LEU A 113 -15.17 -24.32 18.84
N ASN A 114 -14.49 -25.23 18.14
CA ASN A 114 -13.33 -25.95 18.66
C ASN A 114 -12.18 -24.99 19.02
N TRP A 115 -11.81 -24.07 18.13
CA TRP A 115 -10.76 -23.08 18.39
C TRP A 115 -11.11 -22.13 19.54
N ARG A 116 -12.40 -21.78 19.71
CA ARG A 116 -12.87 -21.02 20.86
C ARG A 116 -12.63 -21.75 22.18
N GLN A 117 -12.93 -23.05 22.25
CA GLN A 117 -12.68 -23.87 23.44
C GLN A 117 -11.19 -23.99 23.77
N GLN A 118 -10.34 -23.99 22.73
CA GLN A 118 -8.88 -23.98 22.87
C GLN A 118 -8.29 -22.60 23.22
N GLY A 119 -9.13 -21.56 23.37
CA GLY A 119 -8.69 -20.20 23.69
C GLY A 119 -7.93 -19.52 22.55
N LYS A 120 -8.13 -19.96 21.30
CA LYS A 120 -7.60 -19.29 20.11
C LYS A 120 -8.30 -17.95 19.88
N ARG A 121 -7.62 -17.04 19.18
CA ARG A 121 -8.07 -15.65 19.01
C ARG A 121 -8.35 -15.32 17.55
N GLY A 122 -7.30 -15.13 16.75
CA GLY A 122 -7.41 -14.79 15.34
C GLY A 122 -7.55 -16.03 14.47
N VAL A 123 -8.46 -16.01 13.50
CA VAL A 123 -8.51 -17.01 12.42
C VAL A 123 -8.11 -16.30 11.13
N TRP A 124 -7.08 -16.81 10.48
CA TRP A 124 -6.64 -16.39 9.15
C TRP A 124 -7.13 -17.43 8.14
N LEU A 125 -7.92 -17.01 7.17
CA LEU A 125 -8.47 -17.90 6.14
C LEU A 125 -7.89 -17.47 4.78
N LYS A 126 -6.99 -18.30 4.26
CA LYS A 126 -6.39 -18.12 2.94
C LYS A 126 -7.16 -18.92 1.91
N LEU A 127 -7.85 -18.21 1.02
CA LEU A 127 -8.61 -18.79 -0.09
C LEU A 127 -7.88 -18.56 -1.41
N PRO A 128 -7.35 -19.60 -2.07
CA PRO A 128 -6.86 -19.47 -3.44
C PRO A 128 -7.95 -18.97 -4.38
N ILE A 129 -7.56 -18.31 -5.48
CA ILE A 129 -8.49 -17.74 -6.47
C ILE A 129 -9.48 -18.79 -7.04
N LYS A 130 -9.07 -20.06 -7.09
CA LYS A 130 -9.91 -21.18 -7.54
C LYS A 130 -11.05 -21.51 -6.56
N SER A 131 -10.91 -21.13 -5.29
CA SER A 131 -11.89 -21.33 -4.21
C SER A 131 -12.71 -20.07 -3.94
N SER A 132 -12.88 -19.20 -4.96
CA SER A 132 -13.63 -17.95 -4.84
C SER A 132 -15.11 -18.15 -4.50
N ASN A 133 -15.66 -19.34 -4.79
CA ASN A 133 -16.99 -19.77 -4.37
C ASN A 133 -17.19 -19.83 -2.85
N LEU A 134 -16.11 -19.81 -2.06
CA LEU A 134 -16.14 -19.86 -0.59
C LEU A 134 -16.07 -18.47 0.07
N VAL A 135 -15.83 -17.40 -0.71
CA VAL A 135 -15.66 -16.04 -0.18
C VAL A 135 -16.94 -15.53 0.46
N GLN A 136 -18.07 -15.56 -0.27
CA GLN A 136 -19.36 -15.13 0.26
C GLN A 136 -19.77 -15.94 1.51
N PRO A 137 -19.74 -17.29 1.49
CA PRO A 137 -20.00 -18.09 2.68
C PRO A 137 -19.15 -17.70 3.89
N ALA A 138 -17.84 -17.46 3.71
CA ALA A 138 -16.98 -17.04 4.83
C ALA A 138 -17.39 -15.67 5.40
N VAL A 139 -17.72 -14.71 4.54
CA VAL A 139 -18.15 -13.36 4.96
C VAL A 139 -19.47 -13.41 5.72
N GLU A 140 -20.41 -14.28 5.31
CA GLU A 140 -21.67 -14.50 6.01
C GLU A 140 -21.46 -15.10 7.42
N GLU A 141 -20.38 -15.84 7.65
CA GLU A 141 -19.94 -16.30 8.98
C GLU A 141 -19.17 -15.22 9.78
N GLY A 142 -19.08 -13.99 9.27
CA GLY A 142 -18.50 -12.84 9.95
C GLY A 142 -17.01 -12.61 9.66
N PHE A 143 -16.41 -13.35 8.72
CA PHE A 143 -15.06 -13.01 8.24
C PHE A 143 -15.08 -11.68 7.48
N TYR A 144 -13.97 -10.96 7.53
CA TYR A 144 -13.77 -9.75 6.74
C TYR A 144 -12.41 -9.79 6.03
N TYR A 145 -12.29 -9.00 4.97
CA TYR A 145 -11.08 -8.98 4.16
C TYR A 145 -9.91 -8.36 4.92
N HIS A 146 -8.75 -9.01 4.84
CA HIS A 146 -7.49 -8.44 5.29
C HIS A 146 -6.69 -7.94 4.09
N HIS A 147 -6.25 -8.82 3.22
CA HIS A 147 -5.46 -8.49 2.02
C HIS A 147 -5.73 -9.49 0.90
N ALA A 148 -5.32 -9.13 -0.32
CA ALA A 148 -5.39 -10.02 -1.48
C ALA A 148 -4.08 -9.95 -2.23
N GLU A 149 -3.71 -11.08 -2.82
CA GLU A 149 -2.65 -11.21 -3.81
C GLU A 149 -3.26 -11.72 -5.12
N PRO A 150 -2.53 -11.70 -6.26
CA PRO A 150 -3.08 -12.17 -7.53
C PRO A 150 -3.64 -13.60 -7.51
N SER A 151 -3.14 -14.45 -6.59
CA SER A 151 -3.50 -15.87 -6.50
C SER A 151 -4.40 -16.23 -5.32
N TYR A 152 -4.63 -15.34 -4.34
CA TYR A 152 -5.43 -15.66 -3.16
C TYR A 152 -6.03 -14.42 -2.47
N LEU A 153 -7.11 -14.65 -1.71
CA LEU A 153 -7.69 -13.70 -0.77
C LEU A 153 -7.44 -14.17 0.67
N MET A 154 -6.95 -13.27 1.52
CA MET A 154 -6.85 -13.48 2.97
C MET A 154 -8.02 -12.82 3.67
N LEU A 155 -8.84 -13.64 4.32
CA LEU A 155 -9.88 -13.19 5.24
C LEU A 155 -9.46 -13.43 6.67
N VAL A 156 -10.04 -12.68 7.60
CA VAL A 156 -9.79 -12.85 9.02
C VAL A 156 -11.08 -12.84 9.83
N TYR A 157 -11.05 -13.52 10.97
CA TYR A 157 -12.10 -13.52 11.96
C TYR A 157 -11.50 -13.43 13.36
N TRP A 158 -12.13 -12.66 14.24
CA TRP A 158 -11.71 -12.51 15.63
C TRP A 158 -12.70 -13.22 16.54
N ILE A 159 -12.27 -14.33 17.13
CA ILE A 159 -13.12 -15.20 17.96
C ILE A 159 -13.58 -14.52 19.26
N PRO A 160 -12.71 -13.83 20.04
CA PRO A 160 -13.09 -13.27 21.33
C PRO A 160 -13.99 -12.03 21.19
N ALA A 161 -14.86 -11.80 22.17
CA ALA A 161 -15.62 -10.54 22.29
C ALA A 161 -14.76 -9.34 22.71
N THR A 162 -13.48 -9.55 23.04
CA THR A 162 -12.55 -8.48 23.40
C THR A 162 -12.19 -7.63 22.18
N LYS A 163 -11.59 -6.45 22.41
CA LYS A 163 -10.99 -5.63 21.35
C LYS A 163 -10.13 -6.50 20.42
N ASN A 164 -10.38 -6.34 19.12
CA ASN A 164 -9.63 -7.01 18.07
C ASN A 164 -8.19 -6.46 18.02
N THR A 165 -7.21 -7.35 18.08
CA THR A 165 -5.78 -7.02 18.04
C THR A 165 -5.07 -7.61 16.83
N LEU A 166 -5.81 -8.07 15.82
CA LEU A 166 -5.22 -8.45 14.55
C LEU A 166 -4.55 -7.22 13.92
N PRO A 167 -3.33 -7.37 13.37
CA PRO A 167 -2.70 -6.28 12.66
C PRO A 167 -3.57 -5.91 11.45
N VAL A 168 -3.56 -4.64 11.10
CA VAL A 168 -4.19 -4.18 9.85
C VAL A 168 -3.29 -4.51 8.66
N ASN A 169 -3.90 -4.63 7.48
CA ASN A 169 -3.19 -4.75 6.21
C ASN A 169 -2.23 -3.58 5.98
N ALA A 170 -1.22 -3.79 5.14
CA ALA A 170 -0.31 -2.79 4.60
C ALA A 170 -1.03 -1.46 4.33
N THR A 171 -0.54 -0.42 4.98
CA THR A 171 -1.13 0.92 5.01
C THR A 171 -0.40 1.90 4.09
N HIS A 172 0.82 1.57 3.69
CA HIS A 172 1.69 2.42 2.92
C HIS A 172 2.14 1.76 1.62
N ARG A 173 2.25 2.57 0.58
CA ARG A 173 3.08 2.27 -0.58
C ARG A 173 4.44 2.92 -0.37
N VAL A 174 5.48 2.31 -0.94
CA VAL A 174 6.84 2.82 -0.85
C VAL A 174 7.27 3.29 -2.23
N GLY A 175 7.63 4.56 -2.35
CA GLY A 175 8.18 5.16 -3.55
C GLY A 175 9.61 5.65 -3.31
N VAL A 176 10.35 5.81 -4.40
CA VAL A 176 11.73 6.31 -4.41
C VAL A 176 11.87 7.42 -5.44
N GLY A 177 12.70 8.40 -5.13
CA GLY A 177 13.20 9.40 -6.08
C GLY A 177 14.72 9.43 -6.05
N ALA A 178 15.35 9.38 -7.22
CA ALA A 178 16.79 9.24 -7.35
C ALA A 178 17.45 10.55 -7.79
N ILE A 179 18.23 11.15 -6.90
CA ILE A 179 19.15 12.24 -7.22
C ILE A 179 20.44 11.58 -7.68
N VAL A 180 20.56 11.37 -8.99
CA VAL A 180 21.79 10.86 -9.61
C VAL A 180 22.63 12.06 -10.03
N MET A 181 23.77 12.28 -9.39
CA MET A 181 24.62 13.44 -9.64
C MET A 181 26.01 13.00 -10.09
N ASN A 182 26.51 13.62 -11.16
CA ASN A 182 27.88 13.41 -11.63
C ASN A 182 28.87 14.41 -11.02
N ASP A 183 30.17 14.21 -11.26
CA ASP A 183 31.24 15.06 -10.71
C ASP A 183 31.23 16.51 -11.24
N ARG A 184 30.45 16.80 -12.29
CA ARG A 184 30.26 18.16 -12.83
C ARG A 184 29.11 18.93 -12.17
N GLY A 185 28.41 18.32 -11.21
CA GLY A 185 27.23 18.93 -10.57
C GLY A 185 25.99 18.91 -11.46
N GLU A 186 25.97 18.06 -12.48
CA GLU A 186 24.77 17.79 -13.29
C GLU A 186 24.01 16.61 -12.69
N VAL A 187 22.69 16.68 -12.76
CA VAL A 187 21.77 15.65 -12.31
C VAL A 187 21.08 14.98 -13.50
N LEU A 188 20.77 13.69 -13.34
CA LEU A 188 19.95 12.98 -14.30
C LEU A 188 18.50 13.44 -14.16
N ALA A 189 17.96 14.00 -15.24
CA ALA A 189 16.63 14.56 -15.31
C ALA A 189 15.79 13.85 -16.37
N VAL A 190 14.52 13.61 -16.07
CA VAL A 190 13.56 12.94 -16.96
C VAL A 190 12.27 13.75 -17.11
N GLN A 191 11.61 13.57 -18.25
CA GLN A 191 10.25 14.03 -18.52
C GLN A 191 9.32 12.82 -18.72
N GLU A 192 8.19 12.80 -18.02
CA GLU A 192 7.22 11.71 -18.14
C GLU A 192 6.47 11.77 -19.49
N ARG A 193 6.37 10.64 -20.17
CA ARG A 193 5.54 10.45 -21.37
C ARG A 193 4.06 10.27 -21.05
N SER A 194 3.74 9.87 -19.83
CA SER A 194 2.37 9.62 -19.36
C SER A 194 2.16 10.18 -17.95
N GLY A 195 0.92 10.27 -17.49
CA GLY A 195 0.62 10.80 -16.16
C GLY A 195 0.34 12.30 -16.13
N LYS A 196 0.45 12.91 -14.95
CA LYS A 196 0.01 14.30 -14.70
C LYS A 196 0.91 15.34 -15.35
N LEU A 197 2.18 15.02 -15.59
CA LEU A 197 3.15 15.94 -16.17
C LEU A 197 3.37 15.75 -17.67
N ARG A 198 2.61 14.85 -18.31
CA ARG A 198 2.72 14.61 -19.75
C ARG A 198 2.57 15.90 -20.55
N GLY A 199 3.55 16.19 -21.42
CA GLY A 199 3.52 17.36 -22.30
C GLY A 199 3.70 18.71 -21.58
N SER A 200 4.01 18.71 -20.28
CA SER A 200 4.25 19.94 -19.52
C SER A 200 5.66 20.51 -19.71
N GLY A 201 6.59 19.71 -20.23
CA GLY A 201 8.01 20.07 -20.33
C GLY A 201 8.75 20.10 -18.98
N VAL A 202 8.12 19.65 -17.89
CA VAL A 202 8.72 19.66 -16.54
C VAL A 202 9.77 18.55 -16.42
N TRP A 203 11.00 18.93 -16.09
CA TRP A 203 12.07 18.03 -15.73
C TRP A 203 12.03 17.69 -14.24
N LYS A 204 12.09 16.40 -13.93
CA LYS A 204 12.15 15.87 -12.56
C LYS A 204 13.25 14.83 -12.44
N PHE A 205 13.55 14.43 -11.20
CA PHE A 205 14.38 13.26 -10.93
C PHE A 205 13.66 11.97 -11.37
N PRO A 206 14.40 10.90 -11.72
CA PRO A 206 13.84 9.56 -11.85
C PRO A 206 13.10 9.14 -10.58
N THR A 207 11.93 8.52 -10.74
CA THR A 207 11.08 8.14 -9.60
C THR A 207 10.31 6.88 -9.90
N GLY A 208 10.15 6.01 -8.90
CA GLY A 208 9.31 4.83 -9.05
C GLY A 208 8.82 4.25 -7.74
N VAL A 209 8.32 3.02 -7.80
CA VAL A 209 7.73 2.30 -6.67
C VAL A 209 8.65 1.14 -6.32
N VAL A 210 8.84 0.89 -5.03
CA VAL A 210 9.60 -0.28 -4.56
C VAL A 210 8.69 -1.50 -4.63
N ASP A 211 9.17 -2.56 -5.28
CA ASP A 211 8.43 -3.79 -5.46
C ASP A 211 8.31 -4.60 -4.15
N GLN A 212 7.34 -5.53 -4.11
CA GLN A 212 7.14 -6.39 -2.96
C GLN A 212 8.40 -7.23 -2.67
N GLY A 213 8.98 -7.03 -1.48
CA GLY A 213 10.19 -7.74 -1.06
C GLY A 213 11.50 -7.14 -1.60
N GLU A 214 11.44 -6.00 -2.29
CA GLU A 214 12.60 -5.28 -2.81
C GLU A 214 13.17 -4.31 -1.75
N ASP A 215 14.49 -4.20 -1.68
CA ASP A 215 15.17 -3.21 -0.83
C ASP A 215 15.02 -1.80 -1.43
N ILE A 216 14.91 -0.76 -0.58
CA ILE A 216 14.75 0.64 -1.03
C ILE A 216 15.90 1.06 -1.96
N PHE A 217 17.15 0.75 -1.60
CA PHE A 217 18.30 1.07 -2.45
C PHE A 217 18.25 0.31 -3.78
N ALA A 218 17.80 -0.96 -3.77
CA ALA A 218 17.74 -1.80 -4.95
C ALA A 218 16.67 -1.30 -5.93
N GLY A 219 15.47 -0.98 -5.42
CA GLY A 219 14.40 -0.40 -6.22
C GLY A 219 14.81 0.94 -6.80
N ALA A 220 15.48 1.80 -6.03
CA ALA A 220 15.96 3.08 -6.56
C ALA A 220 17.00 2.92 -7.68
N VAL A 221 17.92 1.94 -7.58
CA VAL A 221 18.88 1.62 -8.66
C VAL A 221 18.17 1.04 -9.88
N ARG A 222 17.21 0.11 -9.69
CA ARG A 222 16.42 -0.47 -10.76
C ARG A 222 15.66 0.59 -11.55
N GLU A 223 14.94 1.48 -10.87
CA GLU A 223 14.12 2.53 -11.48
C GLU A 223 14.96 3.46 -12.36
N VAL A 224 16.15 3.88 -11.90
CA VAL A 224 17.08 4.67 -12.73
C VAL A 224 17.49 3.89 -13.98
N LYS A 225 17.83 2.61 -13.83
CA LYS A 225 18.27 1.77 -14.94
C LYS A 225 17.15 1.55 -15.96
N GLU A 226 15.93 1.31 -15.50
CA GLU A 226 14.74 1.11 -16.34
C GLU A 226 14.42 2.40 -17.11
N GLU A 227 14.26 3.53 -16.42
CA GLU A 227 13.86 4.78 -17.06
C GLU A 227 14.90 5.34 -18.04
N THR A 228 16.20 5.18 -17.72
CA THR A 228 17.28 5.95 -18.38
C THR A 228 18.43 5.12 -18.94
N GLY A 229 18.51 3.83 -18.62
CA GLY A 229 19.63 2.97 -19.00
C GLY A 229 20.94 3.21 -18.22
N ILE A 230 20.99 4.21 -17.34
CA ILE A 230 22.20 4.56 -16.58
C ILE A 230 22.45 3.55 -15.46
N ASP A 231 23.68 3.07 -15.37
CA ASP A 231 24.16 2.29 -14.23
C ASP A 231 24.55 3.26 -13.11
N VAL A 232 24.09 2.99 -11.91
CA VAL A 232 24.30 3.85 -10.75
C VAL A 232 24.73 3.03 -9.55
N GLU A 233 25.45 3.69 -8.65
CA GLU A 233 25.71 3.19 -7.32
C GLU A 233 24.94 4.01 -6.30
N PHE A 234 24.21 3.31 -5.43
CA PHE A 234 23.52 3.91 -4.32
C PHE A 234 24.51 4.49 -3.30
N VAL A 235 24.25 5.71 -2.83
CA VAL A 235 25.06 6.37 -1.80
C VAL A 235 24.33 6.35 -0.46
N GLU A 236 23.20 7.03 -0.36
CA GLU A 236 22.44 7.16 0.90
C GLU A 236 21.00 7.62 0.66
N VAL A 237 20.12 7.38 1.64
CA VAL A 237 18.83 8.07 1.72
C VAL A 237 19.07 9.45 2.33
N LEU A 238 18.73 10.52 1.62
CA LEU A 238 18.84 11.88 2.13
C LEU A 238 17.67 12.24 3.02
N ALA A 239 16.46 11.91 2.60
CA ALA A 239 15.24 12.24 3.32
C ALA A 239 14.11 11.27 2.93
N PHE A 240 13.02 11.30 3.68
CA PHE A 240 11.78 10.67 3.26
C PHE A 240 10.60 11.60 3.55
N ARG A 241 9.54 11.44 2.77
CA ARG A 241 8.29 12.18 2.92
C ARG A 241 7.16 11.20 3.15
N GLN A 242 6.24 11.56 4.03
CA GLN A 242 4.95 10.88 4.17
C GLN A 242 3.82 11.72 3.53
N SER A 243 2.84 11.04 2.95
CA SER A 243 1.56 11.65 2.58
C SER A 243 0.43 10.67 2.74
N HIS A 244 -0.74 11.17 3.11
CA HIS A 244 -1.90 10.33 3.44
C HIS A 244 -2.91 10.29 2.30
N MET A 245 -3.63 9.17 2.21
CA MET A 245 -4.77 8.97 1.31
C MET A 245 -4.48 9.29 -0.16
N SER A 246 -3.26 9.01 -0.61
CA SER A 246 -2.78 9.37 -1.95
C SER A 246 -3.17 8.36 -3.03
N PHE A 247 -3.35 7.09 -2.66
CA PHE A 247 -3.69 6.03 -3.60
C PHE A 247 -4.56 4.96 -2.93
N PHE A 248 -5.84 4.89 -3.33
CA PHE A 248 -6.83 3.96 -2.76
C PHE A 248 -6.84 3.94 -1.22
N GLU A 249 -6.90 5.12 -0.60
CA GLU A 249 -6.91 5.29 0.88
C GLU A 249 -5.64 4.77 1.58
N LYS A 250 -4.59 4.44 0.82
CA LYS A 250 -3.25 4.16 1.36
C LYS A 250 -2.43 5.45 1.42
N SER A 251 -1.48 5.46 2.34
CA SER A 251 -0.48 6.52 2.45
C SER A 251 0.74 6.17 1.57
N ASP A 252 1.56 7.16 1.24
CA ASP A 252 2.85 6.95 0.58
C ASP A 252 4.00 7.31 1.55
N LEU A 253 5.03 6.48 1.57
CA LEU A 253 6.37 6.82 2.03
C LEU A 253 7.26 6.99 0.80
N PHE A 254 7.82 8.17 0.61
CA PHE A 254 8.66 8.49 -0.55
C PHE A 254 10.09 8.80 -0.10
N PHE A 255 11.04 7.95 -0.49
CA PHE A 255 12.44 8.04 -0.11
C PHE A 255 13.24 8.78 -1.18
N ILE A 256 14.00 9.80 -0.75
CA ILE A 256 14.88 10.61 -1.60
C ILE A 256 16.29 10.01 -1.48
N CYS A 257 16.77 9.41 -2.56
CA CYS A 257 18.02 8.66 -2.59
C CYS A 257 19.08 9.43 -3.37
N MET A 258 20.29 9.56 -2.81
CA MET A 258 21.46 10.06 -3.50
C MET A 258 22.20 8.91 -4.18
N MET A 259 22.64 9.13 -5.41
CA MET A 259 23.38 8.14 -6.20
C MET A 259 24.48 8.79 -7.02
N ARG A 260 25.48 7.99 -7.37
CA ARG A 260 26.52 8.35 -8.33
C ARG A 260 26.37 7.53 -9.62
N PRO A 261 26.54 8.13 -10.81
CA PRO A 261 26.56 7.38 -12.05
C PRO A 261 27.84 6.58 -12.19
N LEU A 262 27.71 5.37 -12.72
CA LEU A 262 28.79 4.50 -13.19
C LEU A 262 28.91 4.53 -14.72
N SER A 263 27.87 5.01 -15.42
CA SER A 263 27.85 5.24 -16.86
C SER A 263 27.16 6.57 -17.20
N SER A 264 27.33 7.06 -18.43
CA SER A 264 26.85 8.38 -18.85
C SER A 264 25.92 8.36 -20.07
N GLU A 265 25.90 7.25 -20.83
CA GLU A 265 25.09 7.12 -22.04
C GLU A 265 23.63 6.84 -21.68
N ILE A 266 22.76 7.81 -21.97
CA ILE A 266 21.33 7.72 -21.68
C ILE A 266 20.63 6.91 -22.77
N ARG A 267 19.88 5.89 -22.35
CA ARG A 267 18.98 5.09 -23.18
C ARG A 267 17.60 5.07 -22.51
N ARG A 268 16.76 6.04 -22.89
CA ARG A 268 15.44 6.21 -22.29
C ARG A 268 14.52 5.02 -22.58
N GLN A 269 13.70 4.64 -21.61
CA GLN A 269 12.59 3.72 -21.84
C GLN A 269 11.43 4.46 -22.53
N GLU A 270 11.28 4.20 -23.83
CA GLU A 270 10.34 4.97 -24.67
C GLU A 270 8.87 4.85 -24.24
N SER A 271 8.47 3.79 -23.53
CA SER A 271 7.08 3.63 -23.08
C SER A 271 6.67 4.64 -22.01
N GLU A 272 7.62 5.10 -21.18
CA GLU A 272 7.32 5.90 -19.98
C GLU A 272 8.03 7.26 -19.96
N ILE A 273 9.17 7.38 -20.64
CA ILE A 273 10.01 8.57 -20.63
C ILE A 273 10.00 9.26 -21.99
N GLU A 274 9.57 10.52 -21.99
CA GLU A 274 9.54 11.36 -23.20
C GLU A 274 10.95 11.83 -23.53
N ALA A 275 11.67 12.32 -22.53
CA ALA A 275 13.05 12.80 -22.68
C ALA A 275 13.85 12.56 -21.39
N ALA A 276 15.16 12.38 -21.53
CA ALA A 276 16.10 12.23 -20.42
C ALA A 276 17.42 12.94 -20.76
N GLN A 277 18.01 13.66 -19.81
CA GLN A 277 19.27 14.37 -20.02
C GLN A 277 20.06 14.58 -18.71
N TRP A 278 21.34 14.91 -18.85
CA TRP A 278 22.13 15.52 -17.78
C TRP A 278 21.82 17.02 -17.77
N MET A 279 21.34 17.53 -16.63
CA MET A 279 20.94 18.92 -16.44
C MET A 279 21.67 19.51 -15.23
N SER A 280 22.12 20.76 -15.30
CA SER A 280 22.68 21.43 -14.12
C SER A 280 21.64 21.46 -12.99
N ILE A 281 22.04 21.09 -11.78
CA ILE A 281 21.11 21.15 -10.63
C ILE A 281 20.57 22.57 -10.37
N LYS A 282 21.34 23.61 -10.76
CA LYS A 282 20.89 25.01 -10.70
C LYS A 282 19.80 25.29 -11.73
N GLU A 283 19.97 24.83 -12.96
CA GLU A 283 18.94 24.93 -14.01
C GLU A 283 17.66 24.19 -13.60
N MET A 284 17.79 23.01 -12.97
CA MET A 284 16.65 22.29 -12.42
C MET A 284 15.90 23.11 -11.35
N ALA A 285 16.63 23.86 -10.50
CA ALA A 285 16.07 24.73 -9.47
C ALA A 285 15.36 25.97 -10.03
N GLU A 286 15.78 26.45 -11.20
CA GLU A 286 15.21 27.62 -11.88
C GLU A 286 13.87 27.32 -12.56
N GLN A 287 13.52 26.04 -12.75
CA GLN A 287 12.22 25.67 -13.33
C GLN A 287 11.06 26.25 -12.50
N PRO A 288 10.05 26.90 -13.13
CA PRO A 288 8.89 27.41 -12.42
C PRO A 288 8.15 26.36 -11.60
N PHE A 289 8.19 25.09 -12.06
CA PHE A 289 7.63 23.96 -11.32
C PHE A 289 8.40 23.69 -10.02
N ALA A 290 9.73 23.69 -10.04
CA ALA A 290 10.57 23.52 -8.85
C ALA A 290 10.35 24.63 -7.82
N GLN A 291 10.14 25.88 -8.27
CA GLN A 291 9.86 27.01 -7.38
C GLN A 291 8.48 26.92 -6.71
N LYS A 292 7.48 26.34 -7.39
CA LYS A 292 6.10 26.20 -6.89
C LYS A 292 5.87 24.93 -6.07
N HIS A 293 6.57 23.84 -6.38
CA HIS A 293 6.33 22.54 -5.77
C HIS A 293 7.42 22.17 -4.76
N GLU A 294 7.04 22.20 -3.49
CA GLU A 294 7.98 22.09 -2.37
C GLU A 294 8.79 20.79 -2.36
N LEU A 295 8.21 19.64 -2.73
CA LEU A 295 8.95 18.38 -2.73
C LEU A 295 10.17 18.44 -3.67
N LEU A 296 9.97 18.89 -4.91
CA LEU A 296 11.07 18.99 -5.86
C LEU A 296 12.11 20.02 -5.37
N ARG A 297 11.64 21.15 -4.83
CA ARG A 297 12.51 22.18 -4.22
C ARG A 297 13.38 21.60 -3.09
N TYR A 298 12.77 20.85 -2.17
CA TYR A 298 13.50 20.22 -1.07
C TYR A 298 14.46 19.14 -1.57
N MET A 299 14.08 18.32 -2.56
CA MET A 299 14.97 17.34 -3.18
C MET A 299 16.21 18.00 -3.78
N ILE A 300 16.04 19.09 -4.52
CA ILE A 300 17.13 19.87 -5.09
C ILE A 300 18.03 20.43 -3.98
N ASN A 301 17.46 21.05 -2.95
CA ASN A 301 18.22 21.65 -1.86
C ASN A 301 19.02 20.62 -1.06
N VAL A 302 18.46 19.45 -0.73
CA VAL A 302 19.21 18.40 -0.03
C VAL A 302 20.27 17.76 -0.92
N GLY A 303 20.02 17.64 -2.23
CA GLY A 303 21.01 17.20 -3.20
C GLY A 303 22.20 18.16 -3.30
N LEU A 304 21.93 19.47 -3.35
CA LEU A 304 22.96 20.52 -3.31
C LEU A 304 23.77 20.48 -2.01
N ALA A 305 23.11 20.47 -0.86
CA ALA A 305 23.78 20.40 0.43
C ALA A 305 24.62 19.12 0.58
N LYS A 306 24.18 17.99 0.00
CA LYS A 306 24.98 16.77 -0.05
C LYS A 306 26.22 16.94 -0.92
N ALA A 307 26.11 17.54 -2.09
CA ALA A 307 27.24 17.81 -2.98
C ALA A 307 28.29 18.72 -2.31
N GLU A 308 27.83 19.70 -1.53
CA GLU A 308 28.67 20.60 -0.73
C GLU A 308 29.22 19.96 0.56
N LYS A 309 28.95 18.67 0.80
CA LYS A 309 29.34 17.91 2.01
C LYS A 309 28.79 18.49 3.32
N SER A 310 27.76 19.35 3.25
CA SER A 310 27.06 19.94 4.40
C SER A 310 25.85 19.11 4.85
N TYR A 311 25.51 18.04 4.12
CA TYR A 311 24.43 17.11 4.46
C TYR A 311 24.93 15.66 4.52
N ASN A 312 24.52 14.92 5.55
CA ASN A 312 24.78 13.48 5.69
C ASN A 312 23.44 12.75 5.87
N GLY A 313 23.12 11.89 4.91
CA GLY A 313 21.96 11.03 4.94
C GLY A 313 22.21 9.71 5.70
N PHE A 314 21.44 8.71 5.30
CA PHE A 314 21.36 7.41 5.95
C PHE A 314 21.85 6.32 4.99
N SER A 315 22.93 5.64 5.36
CA SER A 315 23.52 4.54 4.59
C SER A 315 22.99 3.19 5.11
N PRO A 316 22.73 2.20 4.23
CA PRO A 316 22.29 0.87 4.63
C PRO A 316 23.46 0.08 5.23
N ARG A 317 23.30 -0.38 6.47
CA ARG A 317 24.19 -1.33 7.14
C ARG A 317 23.52 -2.68 7.27
N ARG A 318 24.18 -3.70 6.73
CA ARG A 318 23.71 -5.08 6.86
C ARG A 318 23.80 -5.53 8.31
N ILE A 319 22.68 -5.96 8.86
CA ILE A 319 22.57 -6.53 10.20
C ILE A 319 22.05 -7.97 10.13
N LYS A 320 22.42 -8.78 11.13
CA LYS A 320 21.85 -10.13 11.32
C LYS A 320 20.59 -10.01 12.16
N SER A 321 19.48 -10.56 11.68
CA SER A 321 18.25 -10.65 12.47
C SER A 321 18.42 -11.68 13.60
N SER A 322 18.02 -11.34 14.82
CA SER A 322 18.01 -12.29 15.95
C SER A 322 16.95 -13.38 15.82
N PHE A 323 16.01 -13.23 14.89
CA PHE A 323 14.82 -14.07 14.78
C PHE A 323 14.71 -14.79 13.41
N SER A 324 15.62 -14.51 12.47
CA SER A 324 15.61 -15.16 11.16
C SER A 324 17.00 -15.15 10.52
N ASN A 325 17.26 -16.12 9.64
CA ASN A 325 18.46 -16.12 8.80
C ASN A 325 18.38 -15.14 7.61
N ARG A 326 17.34 -14.30 7.54
CA ARG A 326 17.17 -13.35 6.45
C ARG A 326 18.06 -12.14 6.66
N GLN A 327 18.59 -11.62 5.55
CA GLN A 327 19.34 -10.37 5.54
C GLN A 327 18.41 -9.21 5.89
N SER A 328 18.93 -8.23 6.65
CA SER A 328 18.21 -7.01 7.00
C SER A 328 19.17 -5.83 6.93
N TYR A 329 18.66 -4.66 6.53
CA TYR A 329 19.42 -3.43 6.42
C TYR A 329 18.89 -2.38 7.39
N LEU A 330 19.78 -1.85 8.23
CA LEU A 330 19.53 -0.66 9.05
C LEU A 330 20.04 0.56 8.30
N TYR A 331 19.17 1.55 8.06
CA TYR A 331 19.58 2.82 7.46
C TYR A 331 19.94 3.78 8.59
N LEU A 332 21.18 4.26 8.62
CA LEU A 332 21.67 5.16 9.68
C LEU A 332 22.72 6.15 9.16
N ASN A 333 22.89 7.24 9.90
CA ASN A 333 23.98 8.17 9.68
C ASN A 333 25.25 7.65 10.37
N ASP A 334 26.06 6.87 9.65
CA ASP A 334 27.25 6.22 10.21
C ASP A 334 28.28 7.22 10.77
N LYS A 335 28.41 8.40 10.17
CA LYS A 335 29.41 9.41 10.59
C LYS A 335 29.14 10.00 11.97
N SER A 336 27.90 9.89 12.47
CA SER A 336 27.56 10.31 13.83
C SER A 336 27.91 9.26 14.90
N LEU A 337 28.14 8.00 14.52
CA LEU A 337 28.48 6.93 15.47
C LEU A 337 29.99 6.74 15.66
N ASP A 338 30.81 7.10 14.68
CA ASP A 338 32.27 6.97 14.74
C ASP A 338 32.97 8.13 15.49
N GLN A 339 32.22 9.01 16.18
CA GLN A 339 32.85 9.98 17.08
C GLN A 339 33.25 9.28 18.39
N PRO A 340 34.55 9.26 18.77
CA PRO A 340 34.93 8.74 20.07
C PRO A 340 34.19 9.53 21.14
N SER A 341 33.58 8.81 22.09
CA SER A 341 33.00 9.39 23.30
C SER A 341 33.99 10.42 23.85
N ARG A 342 33.57 11.68 23.96
CA ARG A 342 34.28 12.64 24.80
C ARG A 342 34.32 12.03 26.20
N SER A 343 35.45 11.43 26.55
CA SER A 343 35.80 11.21 27.95
C SER A 343 35.87 12.59 28.57
N ASP A 344 34.95 12.90 29.46
CA ASP A 344 35.10 13.98 30.43
C ASP A 344 36.38 13.68 31.22
N ASP A 345 37.48 14.25 30.74
CA ASP A 345 38.71 14.38 31.51
C ASP A 345 38.70 15.77 32.11
N SER A 346 38.12 15.86 33.31
CA SER A 346 38.40 16.94 34.24
C SER A 346 38.74 16.31 35.58
N SER A 347 39.90 15.65 35.65
CA SER A 347 40.67 15.61 36.88
C SER A 347 41.30 16.98 37.11
N GLU A 348 40.84 17.62 38.19
CA GLU A 348 41.63 18.35 39.20
C GLU A 348 42.97 18.97 38.76
N ASP A 349 43.10 20.27 38.97
CA ASP A 349 44.26 20.73 39.72
C ASP A 349 43.98 22.04 40.49
N SER A 350 44.21 21.93 41.81
CA SER A 350 44.57 22.97 42.79
C SER A 350 43.55 24.02 43.25
#